data_AF-A0A9W6LI11-F1
#
_entry.id   AF-A0A9W6LI11-F1
#
_cell.length_a   1.000
_cell.length_b   1.000
_cell.length_c   1.000
_cell.angle_alpha   90.00
_cell.angle_beta   90.00
_cell.angle_gamma   90.00
#
_symmetry.space_group_name_H-M   'P 1'
#
loop_
_entity.id
_entity.type
_entity.pdbx_description
1 polymer ?
#
loop_
_entity_poly.entity_id
_entity_poly.type
_entity_poly.pdbx_seq_one_letter_code
_entity_poly.pdbx_strand_id
1 'polypeptide(L)'
;MTTIFTVSIDAVEDTTFRGRVHLINSDVPRVPREPEFPLSLLADLWWSLDHGSLHNEEDDEDGDRCPFDEERGKAIISSMRLGTELGQIFDLILGRKIRVTEDGYLLADDDRTVLEPKRRAADLYKLDGGSGSDGISDFVMTPGDQTAFTRRAAAVVTGYEVSEYRNVPLLSEVAAVQGLELEGPDGLADLDDYDTWDAVHDRPLVEFPYAEITVAVADPGYLEHLSAGMRWSTTMTGHVC
;
A
#
# COMPACT_ATOMS: atom_id res chain seq x y z
N MET A 1 11.08 1.00 3.60
CA MET A 1 10.40 -0.32 3.66
C MET A 1 10.55 -0.96 2.29
N THR A 2 10.70 -2.28 2.22
CA THR A 2 10.83 -2.99 0.95
C THR A 2 9.45 -3.18 0.33
N THR A 3 9.27 -2.80 -0.93
CA THR A 3 8.02 -3.03 -1.66
C THR A 3 7.74 -4.53 -1.74
N ILE A 4 6.47 -4.92 -1.58
CA ILE A 4 6.06 -6.33 -1.58
C ILE A 4 5.05 -6.65 -2.67
N PHE A 5 4.24 -5.67 -3.08
CA PHE A 5 3.27 -5.83 -4.16
C PHE A 5 3.33 -4.66 -5.13
N THR A 6 2.95 -4.93 -6.38
CA THR A 6 2.51 -3.89 -7.30
C THR A 6 1.03 -4.12 -7.61
N VAL A 7 0.21 -3.10 -7.36
CA VAL A 7 -1.23 -3.13 -7.60
C VAL A 7 -1.53 -2.38 -8.88
N SER A 8 -2.41 -2.91 -9.73
CA SER A 8 -2.93 -2.21 -10.89
C SER A 8 -4.46 -2.24 -10.92
N ILE A 9 -5.06 -1.18 -11.45
CA ILE A 9 -6.51 -1.01 -11.53
C ILE A 9 -6.97 -1.20 -12.97
N ASP A 10 -7.85 -2.17 -13.17
CA ASP A 10 -8.43 -2.47 -14.48
C ASP A 10 -9.70 -1.67 -14.71
N ALA A 11 -10.55 -1.54 -13.68
CA ALA A 11 -11.83 -0.84 -13.78
C ALA A 11 -12.32 -0.36 -12.40
N VAL A 12 -13.09 0.74 -12.42
CA VAL A 12 -13.83 1.27 -11.26
C VAL A 12 -15.26 1.52 -11.70
N GLU A 13 -16.23 0.91 -11.02
CA GLU A 13 -17.65 0.94 -11.35
C GLU A 13 -18.46 1.09 -10.05
N ASP A 14 -19.19 2.20 -9.91
CA ASP A 14 -19.98 2.53 -8.71
C ASP A 14 -19.17 2.39 -7.41
N THR A 15 -19.46 1.36 -6.61
CA THR A 15 -18.81 1.05 -5.35
C THR A 15 -17.82 -0.10 -5.44
N THR A 16 -17.41 -0.49 -6.66
CA THR A 16 -16.56 -1.65 -6.90
C THR A 16 -15.36 -1.26 -7.75
N PHE A 17 -14.19 -1.84 -7.47
CA PHE A 17 -13.08 -1.82 -8.40
C PHE A 17 -12.55 -3.24 -8.65
N ARG A 18 -11.94 -3.40 -9.82
CA ARG A 18 -11.25 -4.62 -10.24
C ARG A 18 -9.81 -4.27 -10.59
N GLY A 19 -8.91 -5.18 -10.27
CA GLY A 19 -7.49 -4.97 -10.48
C GLY A 19 -6.68 -6.24 -10.33
N ARG A 20 -5.36 -6.06 -10.31
CA ARG A 20 -4.39 -7.14 -10.15
C ARG A 20 -3.38 -6.77 -9.07
N VAL A 21 -2.99 -7.76 -8.29
CA VAL A 21 -1.91 -7.65 -7.30
C VAL A 21 -0.79 -8.56 -7.74
N HIS A 22 0.31 -7.97 -8.19
CA HIS A 22 1.53 -8.65 -8.58
C HIS A 22 2.38 -8.90 -7.35
N LEU A 23 2.87 -10.12 -7.20
CA LEU A 23 3.78 -10.52 -6.13
C LEU A 23 5.20 -10.23 -6.61
N ILE A 24 5.87 -9.25 -6.02
CA ILE A 24 7.21 -8.80 -6.46
C ILE A 24 8.31 -9.08 -5.43
N ASN A 25 7.95 -9.75 -4.33
CA ASN A 25 8.85 -10.03 -3.21
C ASN A 25 8.56 -11.40 -2.60
N SER A 26 9.61 -12.21 -2.42
CA SER A 26 9.57 -13.54 -1.84
C SER A 26 9.16 -13.57 -0.36
N ASP A 27 9.29 -12.47 0.36
CA ASP A 27 8.91 -12.38 1.78
C ASP A 27 7.40 -12.45 2.00
N VAL A 28 6.61 -12.08 0.98
CA VAL A 28 5.15 -12.11 1.05
C VAL A 28 4.60 -12.80 -0.21
N PRO A 29 4.72 -14.14 -0.29
CA PRO A 29 4.42 -14.90 -1.50
C PRO A 29 2.92 -15.06 -1.77
N ARG A 30 2.07 -14.34 -1.03
CA ARG A 30 0.61 -14.47 -1.09
C ARG A 30 -0.08 -13.13 -0.91
N VAL A 31 -1.10 -12.89 -1.74
CA VAL A 31 -2.03 -11.77 -1.57
C VAL A 31 -2.91 -12.03 -0.34
N PRO A 32 -2.95 -11.10 0.64
CA PRO A 32 -3.83 -11.23 1.80
C PRO A 32 -5.31 -11.31 1.39
N ARG A 33 -6.10 -12.08 2.13
CA ARG A 33 -7.52 -12.36 1.81
C ARG A 33 -8.49 -11.65 2.77
N GLU A 34 -7.95 -10.94 3.74
CA GLU A 34 -8.68 -10.21 4.76
C GLU A 34 -9.07 -8.81 4.24
N PRO A 35 -10.23 -8.24 4.66
CA PRO A 35 -10.71 -6.94 4.20
C PRO A 35 -9.79 -5.76 4.56
N GLU A 36 -8.90 -5.94 5.54
CA GLU A 36 -7.89 -4.97 5.92
C GLU A 36 -6.95 -4.62 4.76
N PHE A 37 -6.61 -5.60 3.93
CA PHE A 37 -5.70 -5.39 2.81
C PHE A 37 -6.26 -4.41 1.77
N PRO A 38 -7.45 -4.60 1.17
CA PRO A 38 -7.98 -3.62 0.24
C PRO A 38 -8.20 -2.24 0.88
N LEU A 39 -8.57 -2.17 2.18
CA LEU A 39 -8.65 -0.86 2.85
C LEU A 39 -7.28 -0.19 2.96
N SER A 40 -6.22 -0.95 3.27
CA SER A 40 -4.85 -0.42 3.31
C SER A 40 -4.38 0.08 1.95
N LEU A 41 -4.73 -0.62 0.86
CA LEU A 41 -4.43 -0.19 -0.51
C LEU A 41 -5.06 1.18 -0.84
N LEU A 42 -6.32 1.38 -0.45
CA LEU A 42 -7.02 2.65 -0.69
C LEU A 42 -6.36 3.80 0.09
N ALA A 43 -5.99 3.58 1.35
CA ALA A 43 -5.33 4.57 2.19
C ALA A 43 -3.90 4.88 1.72
N ASP A 44 -3.15 3.87 1.29
CA ASP A 44 -1.80 3.98 0.76
C ASP A 44 -1.75 4.78 -0.55
N LEU A 45 -2.68 4.50 -1.46
CA LEU A 45 -2.81 5.25 -2.70
C LEU A 45 -3.19 6.71 -2.43
N TRP A 46 -4.13 6.94 -1.51
CA TRP A 46 -4.52 8.29 -1.08
C TRP A 46 -3.30 9.07 -0.57
N TRP A 47 -2.51 8.46 0.31
CA TRP A 47 -1.32 9.09 0.87
C TRP A 47 -0.28 9.39 -0.21
N SER A 48 -0.06 8.44 -1.12
CA SER A 48 0.89 8.58 -2.23
C SER A 48 0.52 9.73 -3.17
N LEU A 49 -0.78 9.93 -3.45
CA LEU A 49 -1.25 11.07 -4.23
C LEU A 49 -1.14 12.41 -3.48
N ASP A 50 -1.44 12.42 -2.18
CA ASP A 50 -1.33 13.62 -1.34
C ASP A 50 0.12 14.14 -1.24
N HIS A 51 1.07 13.21 -1.17
CA HIS A 51 2.50 13.51 -1.02
C HIS A 51 3.25 13.62 -2.36
N GLY A 52 2.59 13.39 -3.49
CA GLY A 52 3.19 13.46 -4.83
C GLY A 52 4.18 12.34 -5.13
N SER A 53 4.02 11.19 -4.47
CA SER A 53 4.92 10.04 -4.58
C SER A 53 4.64 9.16 -5.80
N LEU A 54 3.58 9.44 -6.56
CA LEU A 54 3.23 8.72 -7.78
C LEU A 54 3.69 9.47 -9.02
N HIS A 55 4.37 8.76 -9.90
CA HIS A 55 4.93 9.31 -11.13
C HIS A 55 4.09 8.91 -12.35
N ASN A 56 4.10 9.76 -13.37
CA ASN A 56 3.43 9.56 -14.68
C ASN A 56 4.48 9.33 -15.78
N GLU A 57 5.62 8.76 -15.45
CA GLU A 57 6.68 8.53 -16.43
C GLU A 57 6.31 7.30 -17.28
N GLU A 58 6.15 7.50 -18.59
CA GLU A 58 5.74 6.46 -19.54
C GLU A 58 6.82 5.39 -19.78
N ASP A 59 8.07 5.66 -19.36
CA ASP A 59 9.26 4.87 -19.70
C ASP A 59 9.65 3.80 -18.67
N ASP A 60 8.96 3.70 -17.53
CA ASP A 60 9.22 2.61 -16.59
C ASP A 60 8.37 1.38 -16.96
N GLU A 61 8.96 0.50 -17.78
CA GLU A 61 8.38 -0.82 -18.11
C GLU A 61 7.94 -1.58 -16.83
N ASP A 62 8.55 -1.27 -15.68
CA ASP A 62 8.33 -1.93 -14.39
C ASP A 62 7.77 -1.01 -13.25
N GLY A 63 7.49 0.27 -13.50
CA GLY A 63 7.28 1.28 -12.44
C GLY A 63 5.84 1.69 -12.11
N ASP A 64 5.67 2.55 -11.11
CA ASP A 64 4.38 3.15 -10.77
C ASP A 64 3.84 3.97 -11.94
N ARG A 65 2.53 3.88 -12.17
CA ARG A 65 1.85 4.58 -13.26
C ARG A 65 0.63 5.29 -12.72
N CYS A 66 0.71 6.61 -12.66
CA CYS A 66 -0.44 7.45 -12.40
C CYS A 66 -0.94 8.07 -13.72
N PRO A 67 -2.23 7.94 -14.08
CA PRO A 67 -2.79 8.62 -15.25
C PRO A 67 -2.93 10.14 -15.06
N PHE A 68 -2.46 10.67 -13.93
CA PHE A 68 -2.55 12.07 -13.55
C PHE A 68 -1.14 12.60 -13.23
N ASP A 69 -0.90 13.87 -13.53
CA ASP A 69 0.25 14.58 -12.96
C ASP A 69 0.04 14.88 -11.47
N GLU A 70 1.10 15.33 -10.81
CA GLU A 70 1.11 15.61 -9.36
C GLU A 70 0.05 16.67 -8.96
N GLU A 71 -0.08 17.75 -9.74
CA GLU A 71 -1.05 18.82 -9.48
C GLU A 71 -2.48 18.28 -9.54
N ARG A 72 -2.78 17.45 -10.55
CA ARG A 72 -4.09 16.83 -10.72
C ARG A 72 -4.36 15.80 -9.63
N GLY A 73 -3.37 15.01 -9.23
CA GLY A 73 -3.47 14.07 -8.10
C GLY A 73 -3.87 14.80 -6.82
N LYS A 74 -3.14 15.85 -6.45
CA LYS A 74 -3.45 16.69 -5.28
C LYS A 74 -4.83 17.35 -5.37
N ALA A 75 -5.23 17.81 -6.55
CA ALA A 75 -6.57 18.38 -6.76
C ALA A 75 -7.68 17.35 -6.54
N ILE A 76 -7.49 16.10 -7.01
CA ILE A 76 -8.45 15.00 -6.77
C ILE A 76 -8.57 14.78 -5.27
N ILE A 77 -7.45 14.53 -4.58
CA ILE A 77 -7.43 14.27 -3.13
C ILE A 77 -8.09 15.41 -2.33
N SER A 78 -7.77 16.66 -2.66
CA SER A 78 -8.34 17.84 -1.99
C SER A 78 -9.85 17.98 -2.16
N SER A 79 -10.40 17.41 -3.24
CA SER A 79 -11.83 17.43 -3.54
C SER A 79 -12.59 16.18 -3.08
N MET A 80 -11.88 15.15 -2.62
CA MET A 80 -12.49 13.89 -2.24
C MET A 80 -13.43 14.06 -1.06
N ARG A 81 -14.62 13.48 -1.17
CA ARG A 81 -15.62 13.52 -0.10
C ARG A 81 -15.14 12.81 1.16
N LEU A 82 -14.43 11.69 1.00
CA LEU A 82 -13.93 10.86 2.10
C LEU A 82 -12.40 10.96 2.28
N GLY A 83 -11.75 11.99 1.72
CA GLY A 83 -10.29 12.18 1.83
C GLY A 83 -9.81 12.27 3.28
N THR A 84 -10.49 13.06 4.13
CA THR A 84 -10.16 13.16 5.56
C THR A 84 -10.29 11.81 6.28
N GLU A 85 -11.26 10.99 5.89
CA GLU A 85 -11.47 9.68 6.49
C GLU A 85 -10.39 8.67 6.07
N LEU A 86 -9.94 8.71 4.81
CA LEU A 86 -8.79 7.93 4.34
C LEU A 86 -7.50 8.33 5.05
N GLY A 87 -7.28 9.62 5.32
CA GLY A 87 -6.17 10.07 6.15
C GLY A 87 -6.23 9.51 7.58
N GLN A 88 -7.41 9.52 8.20
CA GLN A 88 -7.61 8.88 9.51
C GLN A 88 -7.37 7.37 9.47
N ILE A 89 -7.72 6.69 8.37
CA ILE A 89 -7.45 5.27 8.18
C ILE A 89 -5.94 5.03 8.09
N PHE A 90 -5.21 5.85 7.33
CA PHE A 90 -3.76 5.77 7.22
C PHE A 90 -3.07 5.96 8.57
N ASP A 91 -3.57 6.88 9.39
CA ASP A 91 -3.13 7.07 10.78
C ASP A 91 -3.37 5.84 11.67
N LEU A 92 -4.38 5.01 11.39
CA LEU A 92 -4.58 3.73 12.11
C LEU A 92 -3.53 2.69 11.71
N ILE A 93 -2.97 2.79 10.50
CA ILE A 93 -1.99 1.84 9.94
C ILE A 93 -0.57 2.16 10.40
N LEU A 94 -0.15 3.42 10.28
CA LEU A 94 1.22 3.83 10.63
C LEU A 94 1.32 4.54 11.98
N GLY A 95 0.19 4.90 12.57
CA GLY A 95 0.15 5.78 13.72
C GLY A 95 0.13 7.25 13.31
N ARG A 96 -0.32 8.10 14.23
CA ARG A 96 -0.43 9.55 14.00
C ARG A 96 0.93 10.21 14.13
N LYS A 97 1.28 11.01 13.13
CA LYS A 97 2.44 11.91 13.18
C LYS A 97 2.14 13.10 14.09
N ILE A 98 2.96 13.28 15.11
CA ILE A 98 2.91 14.40 16.05
C ILE A 98 4.18 15.23 15.86
N ARG A 99 4.00 16.47 15.41
CA ARG A 99 5.13 17.38 15.18
C ARG A 99 5.61 17.99 16.49
N VAL A 100 6.92 18.00 16.66
CA VAL A 100 7.58 18.43 17.88
C VAL A 100 8.82 19.26 17.56
N THR A 101 9.24 20.07 18.53
CA THR A 101 10.60 20.62 18.55
C THR A 101 11.62 19.49 18.74
N GLU A 102 12.91 19.79 18.52
CA GLU A 102 14.04 18.89 18.88
C GLU A 102 13.96 18.41 20.36
N ASP A 103 13.51 19.28 21.28
CA ASP A 103 13.31 18.94 22.69
C ASP A 103 12.02 18.13 23.00
N GLY A 104 11.24 17.74 21.99
CA GLY A 104 10.01 16.95 22.13
C GLY A 104 8.74 17.70 22.54
N TYR A 105 8.71 19.04 22.41
CA TYR A 105 7.53 19.85 22.72
C TYR A 105 6.59 19.99 21.52
N LEU A 106 5.29 19.93 21.76
CA LEU A 106 4.28 20.04 20.71
C LEU A 106 4.38 21.35 19.93
N LEU A 107 4.22 21.25 18.62
CA LEU A 107 4.08 22.39 17.72
C LEU A 107 2.59 22.66 17.43
N ALA A 108 2.27 23.91 17.10
CA ALA A 108 0.97 24.32 16.59
C ALA A 108 0.80 23.92 15.11
N ASP A 109 -0.38 24.16 14.55
CA ASP A 109 -0.74 23.80 13.17
C ASP A 109 0.12 24.50 12.08
N ASP A 110 0.93 25.50 12.47
CA ASP A 110 1.90 26.13 11.58
C ASP A 110 3.25 25.40 11.51
N ASP A 111 3.33 24.26 12.21
CA ASP A 111 4.47 23.35 12.26
C ASP A 111 5.78 23.97 12.74
N ARG A 112 5.72 25.15 13.36
CA ARG A 112 6.90 25.96 13.70
C ARG A 112 6.81 26.58 15.08
N THR A 113 5.62 26.99 15.48
CA THR A 113 5.38 27.65 16.76
C THR A 113 5.12 26.60 17.83
N VAL A 114 5.79 26.72 18.97
CA VAL A 114 5.52 25.85 20.12
C VAL A 114 4.09 26.09 20.61
N LEU A 115 3.33 25.01 20.76
CA LEU A 115 1.95 25.06 21.25
C LEU A 115 1.93 25.52 22.71
N GLU A 116 1.10 26.51 23.01
CA GLU A 116 0.89 27.00 24.38
C GLU A 116 -0.45 26.48 24.96
N PRO A 117 -0.47 26.00 26.22
CA PRO A 117 0.66 25.91 27.14
C PRO A 117 1.66 24.83 26.71
N LYS A 118 2.96 25.09 26.92
CA LYS A 118 4.03 24.13 26.60
C LYS A 118 3.76 22.73 27.19
N ARG A 119 3.76 21.70 26.33
CA ARG A 119 3.56 20.28 26.67
C ARG A 119 4.51 19.41 25.86
N ARG A 120 5.07 18.36 26.45
CA ARG A 120 5.82 17.34 25.69
C ARG A 120 4.86 16.32 25.11
N ALA A 121 5.18 15.82 23.91
CA ALA A 121 4.38 14.77 23.29
C ALA A 121 4.34 13.50 24.17
N ALA A 122 5.46 13.13 24.78
CA ALA A 122 5.58 11.93 25.63
C ALA A 122 4.70 11.99 26.90
N ASP A 123 4.29 13.18 27.34
CA ASP A 123 3.41 13.34 28.51
C ASP A 123 1.94 13.10 28.16
N LEU A 124 1.59 13.18 26.88
CA LEU A 124 0.21 13.19 26.39
C LEU A 124 -0.13 11.95 25.54
N TYR A 125 0.88 11.36 24.91
CA TYR A 125 0.72 10.28 23.94
C TYR A 125 1.63 9.10 24.26
N LYS A 126 1.17 7.90 23.89
CA LYS A 126 2.04 6.74 23.79
C LYS A 126 2.83 6.86 22.48
N LEU A 127 4.16 6.89 22.58
CA LEU A 127 5.08 7.13 21.46
C LEU A 127 5.96 5.90 21.24
N ASP A 128 5.46 4.96 20.44
CA ASP A 128 6.17 3.74 20.04
C ASP A 128 6.11 3.49 18.52
N GLY A 129 5.56 4.43 17.74
CA GLY A 129 5.54 4.38 16.27
C GLY A 129 6.80 4.92 15.59
N GLY A 130 7.81 5.34 16.35
CA GLY A 130 9.07 5.87 15.84
C GLY A 130 9.16 7.41 15.85
N SER A 131 10.22 7.92 15.23
CA SER A 131 10.52 9.35 15.14
C SER A 131 11.35 9.67 13.91
N GLY A 132 11.25 10.91 13.42
CA GLY A 132 12.02 11.38 12.28
C GLY A 132 11.98 12.90 12.13
N SER A 133 12.44 13.39 10.98
CA SER A 133 12.39 14.81 10.60
C SER A 133 11.95 14.90 9.15
N ASP A 134 11.09 15.86 8.82
CA ASP A 134 10.57 16.08 7.46
C ASP A 134 11.20 17.31 6.77
N GLY A 135 12.29 17.83 7.33
CA GLY A 135 12.96 19.05 6.86
C GLY A 135 12.28 20.34 7.27
N ILE A 136 11.07 20.27 7.87
CA ILE A 136 10.38 21.41 8.49
C ILE A 136 10.48 21.30 10.01
N SER A 137 10.19 20.12 10.54
CA SER A 137 10.10 19.84 11.97
C SER A 137 10.48 18.39 12.28
N ASP A 138 10.89 18.17 13.53
CA ASP A 138 10.97 16.82 14.04
C ASP A 138 9.57 16.28 14.34
N PHE A 139 9.42 14.97 14.28
CA PHE A 139 8.15 14.32 14.57
C PHE A 139 8.37 13.02 15.34
N VAL A 140 7.36 12.68 16.13
CA VAL A 140 7.20 11.40 16.80
C VAL A 140 5.87 10.80 16.39
N MET A 141 5.77 9.49 16.38
CA MET A 141 4.56 8.79 15.95
C MET A 141 3.93 8.03 17.11
N THR A 142 2.60 8.09 17.19
CA THR A 142 1.83 7.16 18.03
C THR A 142 1.93 5.74 17.44
N PRO A 143 1.61 4.67 18.17
CA PRO A 143 1.45 3.38 17.49
C PRO A 143 0.22 3.44 16.59
N GLY A 144 0.19 2.59 15.57
CA GLY A 144 -1.06 2.29 14.88
C GLY A 144 -2.04 1.54 15.79
N ASP A 145 -3.27 1.35 15.31
CA ASP A 145 -4.34 0.68 16.04
C ASP A 145 -5.01 -0.39 15.17
N GLN A 146 -4.48 -1.61 15.24
CA GLN A 146 -4.99 -2.77 14.50
C GLN A 146 -6.46 -3.06 14.81
N THR A 147 -6.91 -2.87 16.05
CA THR A 147 -8.30 -3.19 16.42
C THR A 147 -9.26 -2.20 15.78
N ALA A 148 -8.94 -0.91 15.83
CA ALA A 148 -9.73 0.11 15.16
C ALA A 148 -9.68 -0.04 13.64
N PHE A 149 -8.52 -0.37 13.07
CA PHE A 149 -8.35 -0.60 11.64
C PHE A 149 -9.18 -1.78 11.15
N THR A 150 -9.09 -2.95 11.77
CA THR A 150 -9.92 -4.13 11.46
C THR A 150 -11.41 -3.82 11.51
N ARG A 151 -11.87 -3.10 12.56
CA ARG A 151 -13.27 -2.70 12.66
C ARG A 151 -13.69 -1.76 11.52
N ARG A 152 -12.80 -0.86 11.11
CA ARG A 152 -13.07 0.05 9.99
C ARG A 152 -13.09 -0.71 8.66
N ALA A 153 -12.15 -1.61 8.43
CA ALA A 153 -12.10 -2.48 7.26
C ALA A 153 -13.42 -3.24 7.07
N ALA A 154 -13.92 -3.87 8.14
CA ALA A 154 -15.20 -4.57 8.12
C ALA A 154 -16.43 -3.68 7.83
N ALA A 155 -16.34 -2.37 8.11
CA ALA A 155 -17.42 -1.42 7.83
C ALA A 155 -17.33 -0.83 6.41
N VAL A 156 -16.12 -0.68 5.88
CA VAL A 156 -15.86 -0.05 4.58
C VAL A 156 -15.85 -1.06 3.45
N VAL A 157 -15.16 -2.19 3.61
CA VAL A 157 -15.02 -3.22 2.58
C VAL A 157 -16.18 -4.20 2.72
N THR A 158 -17.11 -4.14 1.78
CA THR A 158 -18.36 -4.93 1.78
C THR A 158 -18.24 -6.23 0.99
N GLY A 159 -17.21 -6.36 0.15
CA GLY A 159 -16.85 -7.59 -0.54
C GLY A 159 -15.39 -7.56 -0.99
N TYR A 160 -14.72 -8.71 -0.91
CA TYR A 160 -13.35 -8.87 -1.37
C TYR A 160 -13.13 -10.29 -1.88
N GLU A 161 -12.78 -10.39 -3.16
CA GLU A 161 -12.50 -11.66 -3.83
C GLU A 161 -11.09 -11.63 -4.43
N VAL A 162 -10.39 -12.75 -4.29
CA VAL A 162 -9.02 -12.96 -4.82
C VAL A 162 -9.01 -14.25 -5.63
N SER A 163 -8.64 -14.16 -6.90
CA SER A 163 -8.56 -15.30 -7.82
C SER A 163 -7.45 -16.29 -7.45
N GLU A 164 -7.35 -17.37 -8.23
CA GLU A 164 -6.11 -18.16 -8.29
C GLU A 164 -4.98 -17.35 -8.93
N TYR A 165 -3.74 -17.72 -8.63
CA TYR A 165 -2.57 -17.07 -9.19
C TYR A 165 -2.41 -17.41 -10.68
N ARG A 166 -2.06 -16.39 -11.45
CA ARG A 166 -1.62 -16.51 -12.84
C ARG A 166 -0.13 -16.24 -12.90
N ASN A 167 0.50 -16.67 -14.00
CA ASN A 167 1.93 -16.51 -14.26
C ASN A 167 2.84 -17.12 -13.17
N VAL A 168 2.36 -18.13 -12.44
CA VAL A 168 3.24 -18.92 -11.57
C VAL A 168 4.19 -19.71 -12.46
N PRO A 169 5.52 -19.62 -12.27
CA PRO A 169 6.48 -20.35 -13.08
C PRO A 169 6.30 -21.86 -12.89
N LEU A 170 6.71 -22.64 -13.88
CA LEU A 170 6.77 -24.09 -13.81
C LEU A 170 8.01 -24.55 -13.05
N LEU A 171 7.93 -25.74 -12.44
CA LEU A 171 9.09 -26.39 -11.81
C LEU A 171 10.24 -26.60 -12.80
N SER A 172 9.96 -26.85 -14.08
CA SER A 172 10.99 -26.94 -15.13
C SER A 172 11.70 -25.61 -15.38
N GLU A 173 11.00 -24.48 -15.28
CA GLU A 173 11.60 -23.15 -15.43
C GLU A 173 12.54 -22.85 -14.25
N VAL A 174 12.12 -23.18 -13.03
CA VAL A 174 12.96 -23.05 -11.82
C VAL A 174 14.21 -23.93 -11.93
N ALA A 175 14.05 -25.21 -12.28
CA ALA A 175 15.17 -26.14 -12.44
C ALA A 175 16.16 -25.67 -13.51
N ALA A 176 15.67 -25.13 -14.63
CA ALA A 176 16.53 -24.61 -15.71
C ALA A 176 17.41 -23.45 -15.26
N VAL A 177 16.87 -22.51 -14.47
CA VAL A 177 17.64 -21.39 -13.91
C VAL A 177 18.72 -21.88 -12.93
N GLN A 178 18.40 -22.92 -12.16
CA GLN A 178 19.33 -23.53 -11.20
C GLN A 178 20.35 -24.49 -11.83
N GLY A 179 20.22 -24.82 -13.13
CA GLY A 179 21.05 -25.82 -13.79
C GLY A 179 20.80 -27.25 -13.29
N LEU A 180 19.59 -27.54 -12.83
CA LEU A 180 19.16 -28.85 -12.35
C LEU A 180 18.29 -29.57 -13.38
N GLU A 181 18.25 -30.90 -13.32
CA GLU A 181 17.27 -31.70 -14.05
C GLU A 181 16.00 -31.85 -13.21
N LEU A 182 14.82 -31.70 -13.84
CA LEU A 182 13.54 -31.84 -13.14
C LEU A 182 13.30 -33.31 -12.74
N GLU A 183 13.20 -33.55 -11.43
CA GLU A 183 12.84 -34.85 -10.88
C GLU A 183 11.31 -34.95 -10.70
N GLY A 184 10.59 -35.33 -11.77
CA GLY A 184 9.16 -35.66 -11.67
C GLY A 184 8.26 -34.92 -12.66
N PRO A 185 6.94 -34.89 -12.42
CA PRO A 185 5.99 -34.20 -13.29
C PRO A 185 6.19 -32.69 -13.23
N ASP A 186 6.13 -32.06 -14.39
CA ASP A 186 6.20 -30.60 -14.51
C ASP A 186 4.87 -29.97 -14.09
N GLY A 187 4.93 -29.09 -13.10
CA GLY A 187 3.77 -28.44 -12.47
C GLY A 187 4.11 -27.03 -12.04
N LEU A 188 3.13 -26.31 -11.50
CA LEU A 188 3.37 -24.97 -10.95
C LEU A 188 4.36 -25.05 -9.78
N ALA A 189 5.34 -24.16 -9.76
CA ALA A 189 6.26 -24.01 -8.66
C ALA A 189 5.55 -23.47 -7.41
N ASP A 190 6.11 -23.76 -6.23
CA ASP A 190 5.61 -23.22 -4.98
C ASP A 190 6.15 -21.80 -4.78
N LEU A 191 5.26 -20.81 -4.68
CA LEU A 191 5.67 -19.43 -4.44
C LEU A 191 6.27 -19.22 -3.05
N ASP A 192 6.01 -20.13 -2.10
CA ASP A 192 6.66 -20.12 -0.79
C ASP A 192 8.13 -20.61 -0.85
N ASP A 193 8.53 -21.25 -1.95
CA ASP A 193 9.92 -21.64 -2.19
C ASP A 193 10.72 -20.44 -2.73
N TYR A 194 11.81 -20.11 -2.04
CA TYR A 194 12.70 -19.02 -2.43
C TYR A 194 13.32 -19.23 -3.80
N ASP A 195 13.58 -20.47 -4.17
CA ASP A 195 14.17 -20.85 -5.46
C ASP A 195 13.26 -20.49 -6.64
N THR A 196 11.94 -20.46 -6.41
CA THR A 196 10.95 -20.03 -7.42
C THR A 196 11.18 -18.59 -7.87
N TRP A 197 11.69 -17.74 -6.97
CA TRP A 197 11.84 -16.31 -7.24
C TRP A 197 13.04 -16.00 -8.14
N ASP A 198 14.06 -16.86 -8.17
CA ASP A 198 15.16 -16.75 -9.13
C ASP A 198 14.65 -16.87 -10.58
N ALA A 199 13.57 -17.64 -10.81
CA ALA A 199 12.97 -17.81 -12.12
C ALA A 199 12.12 -16.61 -12.57
N VAL A 200 11.76 -15.71 -11.65
CA VAL A 200 10.86 -14.57 -11.89
C VAL A 200 11.61 -13.24 -11.86
N HIS A 201 12.71 -13.14 -11.12
CA HIS A 201 13.40 -11.88 -10.81
C HIS A 201 13.70 -10.99 -12.03
N ASP A 202 14.12 -11.59 -13.15
CA ASP A 202 14.52 -10.87 -14.37
C ASP A 202 13.37 -10.70 -15.39
N ARG A 203 12.13 -11.07 -15.04
CA ARG A 203 10.98 -10.94 -15.93
C ARG A 203 10.45 -9.50 -15.93
N PRO A 204 9.79 -9.03 -17.00
CA PRO A 204 9.01 -7.80 -16.92
C PRO A 204 7.79 -8.00 -16.00
N LEU A 205 7.31 -6.94 -15.35
CA LEU A 205 6.21 -7.03 -14.37
C LEU A 205 4.94 -7.76 -14.88
N VAL A 206 4.62 -7.64 -16.18
CA VAL A 206 3.46 -8.31 -16.79
C VAL A 206 3.54 -9.84 -16.73
N GLU A 207 4.75 -10.39 -16.58
CA GLU A 207 5.04 -11.82 -16.47
C GLU A 207 5.22 -12.27 -15.01
N PHE A 208 5.15 -11.36 -14.04
CA PHE A 208 5.20 -11.73 -12.62
C PHE A 208 3.94 -12.49 -12.20
N PRO A 209 4.05 -13.39 -11.20
CA PRO A 209 2.89 -14.00 -10.56
C PRO A 209 1.94 -12.93 -10.02
N TYR A 210 0.64 -13.09 -10.30
CA TYR A 210 -0.37 -12.15 -9.83
C TYR A 210 -1.71 -12.83 -9.54
N ALA A 211 -2.52 -12.21 -8.70
CA ALA A 211 -3.93 -12.55 -8.53
C ALA A 211 -4.82 -11.39 -8.99
N GLU A 212 -5.94 -11.72 -9.63
CA GLU A 212 -7.02 -10.77 -9.91
C GLU A 212 -7.80 -10.53 -8.61
N ILE A 213 -8.13 -9.27 -8.35
CA ILE A 213 -8.92 -8.87 -7.19
C ILE A 213 -10.20 -8.14 -7.62
N THR A 214 -11.28 -8.39 -6.89
CA THR A 214 -12.51 -7.59 -6.96
C THR A 214 -12.85 -7.11 -5.56
N VAL A 215 -13.02 -5.80 -5.41
CA VAL A 215 -13.26 -5.16 -4.12
C VAL A 215 -14.52 -4.31 -4.23
N ALA A 216 -15.47 -4.54 -3.32
CA ALA A 216 -16.64 -3.70 -3.13
C ALA A 216 -16.51 -2.92 -1.82
N VAL A 217 -16.88 -1.64 -1.85
CA VAL A 217 -16.88 -0.75 -0.69
C VAL A 217 -18.29 -0.28 -0.35
N ALA A 218 -18.48 0.24 0.85
CA ALA A 218 -19.76 0.73 1.35
C ALA A 218 -20.21 2.04 0.70
N ASP A 219 -19.26 2.85 0.22
CA ASP A 219 -19.52 4.17 -0.35
C ASP A 219 -18.54 4.47 -1.51
N PRO A 220 -19.01 4.98 -2.66
CA PRO A 220 -18.15 5.22 -3.82
C PRO A 220 -17.11 6.32 -3.58
N GLY A 221 -17.30 7.16 -2.54
CA GLY A 221 -16.36 8.19 -2.11
C GLY A 221 -14.99 7.65 -1.72
N TYR A 222 -14.89 6.36 -1.37
CA TYR A 222 -13.62 5.69 -1.11
C TYR A 222 -12.82 5.38 -2.37
N LEU A 223 -13.45 5.46 -3.56
CA LEU A 223 -12.85 5.12 -4.85
C LEU A 223 -12.61 6.36 -5.73
N GLU A 224 -12.91 7.57 -5.25
CA GLU A 224 -12.83 8.81 -6.05
C GLU A 224 -11.41 9.12 -6.57
N HIS A 225 -10.37 8.57 -5.92
CA HIS A 225 -8.98 8.69 -6.35
C HIS A 225 -8.48 7.53 -7.22
N LEU A 226 -9.29 6.50 -7.46
CA LEU A 226 -8.94 5.39 -8.34
C LEU A 226 -9.30 5.69 -9.79
N SER A 227 -8.48 5.16 -10.70
CA SER A 227 -8.73 5.24 -12.13
C SER A 227 -8.18 4.02 -12.84
N ALA A 228 -8.84 3.59 -13.92
CA ALA A 228 -8.35 2.51 -14.76
C ALA A 228 -6.97 2.86 -15.34
N GLY A 229 -6.06 1.89 -15.34
CA GLY A 229 -4.67 2.08 -15.76
C GLY A 229 -3.74 2.62 -14.66
N MET A 230 -4.27 2.91 -13.46
CA MET A 230 -3.41 3.17 -12.30
C MET A 230 -2.59 1.93 -11.93
N ARG A 231 -1.33 2.14 -11.58
CA ARG A 231 -0.41 1.13 -11.06
C ARG A 231 0.43 1.75 -9.95
N TRP A 232 0.59 1.09 -8.82
CA TRP A 232 1.52 1.53 -7.80
C TRP A 232 2.10 0.39 -6.97
N SER A 233 3.27 0.66 -6.44
CA SER A 233 4.06 -0.21 -5.59
C SER A 233 3.70 0.05 -4.13
N THR A 234 3.47 -1.02 -3.37
CA THR A 234 3.03 -0.90 -1.98
C THR A 234 3.79 -1.83 -1.05
N THR A 235 3.94 -1.37 0.19
CA THR A 235 4.47 -2.14 1.32
C THR A 235 3.35 -2.69 2.20
N MET A 236 2.09 -2.41 1.87
CA MET A 236 0.96 -2.73 2.72
C MET A 236 0.57 -4.20 2.65
N THR A 237 0.36 -4.82 3.80
CA THR A 237 -0.14 -6.20 3.95
C THR A 237 -1.55 -6.27 4.51
N GLY A 238 -2.16 -5.14 4.85
CA GLY A 238 -3.37 -5.10 5.69
C GLY A 238 -3.09 -5.26 7.20
N HIS A 239 -1.82 -5.40 7.60
CA HIS A 239 -1.42 -5.33 9.00
C HIS A 239 -0.90 -3.93 9.34
N VAL A 240 -1.23 -3.50 10.55
CA VAL A 240 -0.71 -2.27 11.16
C VAL A 240 0.78 -2.46 11.49
N CYS A 241 1.59 -1.45 11.18
CA CYS A 241 3.03 -1.44 11.39
C CYS A 241 3.42 -1.16 12.84
#